data_AF-A0A349HBL4-F1
#
_entry.id   AF-A0A349HBL4-F1
#
_cell.length_a   1.000
_cell.length_b   1.000
_cell.length_c   1.000
_cell.angle_alpha   90.00
_cell.angle_beta   90.00
_cell.angle_gamma   90.00
#
_symmetry.space_group_name_H-M   'P 1'
#
loop_
_entity.id
_entity.type
_entity.pdbx_description
1 polymer ?
#
loop_
_entity_poly.entity_id
_entity_poly.type
_entity_poly.pdbx_seq_one_letter_code
_entity_poly.pdbx_strand_id
1 'polypeptide(L)'
;GARCLDLFAGSGALGIEALSRGAAGVVFVEQQLAAVKSLRANLLQLAARDARAECAEALAWLRQPSTPFEIVLLDPPFGHNLLEPA
;
A
#
# COMPACT_ATOMS: atom_id res chain seq x y z
N GLY A 1 5.13 -1.20 16.28
CA GLY A 1 4.54 -0.32 15.26
C GLY A 1 3.19 -0.83 14.85
N ALA A 2 2.39 0.01 14.18
CA ALA A 2 1.13 -0.41 13.59
C ALA A 2 1.37 -1.29 12.34
N ARG A 3 0.44 -2.21 12.04
CA ARG A 3 0.33 -2.85 10.72
C ARG A 3 -0.44 -1.92 9.79
N CYS A 4 0.20 -1.49 8.72
CA CYS A 4 -0.39 -0.55 7.78
C CYS A 4 -0.77 -1.22 6.46
N LEU A 5 -1.80 -0.69 5.82
CA LEU A 5 -2.18 -0.98 4.45
C LEU A 5 -2.07 0.31 3.64
N ASP A 6 -1.39 0.25 2.50
CA ASP A 6 -1.25 1.35 1.53
C ASP A 6 -1.99 0.94 0.25
N LEU A 7 -3.19 1.49 0.06
CA LEU A 7 -4.04 1.22 -1.11
C LEU A 7 -3.82 2.29 -2.18
N PHE A 8 -3.79 1.86 -3.44
CA PHE A 8 -3.44 2.71 -4.58
C PHE A 8 -2.00 3.22 -4.46
N ALA A 9 -1.11 2.31 -4.04
CA ALA A 9 0.20 2.67 -3.50
C ALA A 9 1.08 3.50 -4.47
N GLY A 10 0.94 3.34 -5.79
CA GLY A 10 1.77 4.04 -6.76
C GLY A 10 3.26 3.83 -6.51
N SER A 11 3.96 4.90 -6.09
CA SER A 11 5.38 4.85 -5.70
C SER A 11 5.65 4.27 -4.31
N GLY A 12 4.62 4.10 -3.49
CA GLY A 12 4.64 3.63 -2.09
C GLY A 12 5.09 4.71 -1.09
N ALA A 13 5.03 6.00 -1.45
CA ALA A 13 5.56 7.07 -0.60
C ALA A 13 4.94 7.06 0.82
N LEU A 14 3.62 6.90 0.93
CA LEU A 14 2.91 6.89 2.22
C LEU A 14 3.30 5.68 3.07
N GLY A 15 3.30 4.47 2.50
CA GLY A 15 3.69 3.27 3.22
C GLY A 15 5.18 3.24 3.59
N ILE A 16 6.08 3.78 2.75
CA ILE A 16 7.50 3.93 3.07
C ILE A 16 7.69 4.93 4.23
N GLU A 17 6.92 6.02 4.24
CA GLU A 17 6.94 6.97 5.36
C GLU A 17 6.44 6.30 6.66
N ALA A 18 5.42 5.45 6.58
CA ALA A 18 4.94 4.67 7.72
C ALA A 18 6.04 3.73 8.27
N LEU A 19 6.80 3.05 7.39
CA LEU A 19 7.96 2.23 7.80
C LEU A 19 9.03 3.08 8.50
N SER A 20 9.37 4.25 7.94
CA SER A 20 10.34 5.18 8.54
C SER A 20 9.91 5.67 9.93
N ARG A 21 8.61 5.74 10.19
CA ARG A 21 8.02 6.11 11.51
C ARG A 21 7.83 4.93 12.45
N GLY A 22 8.30 3.73 12.07
CA GLY A 22 8.28 2.55 12.93
C GLY A 22 7.01 1.71 12.83
N ALA A 23 6.32 1.70 11.68
CA ALA A 23 5.31 0.67 11.39
C ALA A 23 5.90 -0.73 11.58
N ALA A 24 5.10 -1.67 12.12
CA ALA A 24 5.52 -3.06 12.27
C ALA A 24 5.51 -3.83 10.95
N GLY A 25 4.77 -3.32 9.96
CA GLY A 25 4.87 -3.76 8.58
C GLY A 25 3.83 -3.11 7.70
N VAL A 26 4.07 -3.13 6.40
CA VAL A 26 3.20 -2.46 5.41
C VAL A 26 2.90 -3.39 4.23
N VAL A 27 1.62 -3.49 3.91
CA VAL A 27 1.15 -4.12 2.67
C VAL A 27 0.81 -3.00 1.68
N PHE A 28 1.43 -3.03 0.51
CA PHE A 28 1.17 -2.10 -0.58
C PHE A 28 0.33 -2.78 -1.65
N VAL A 29 -0.77 -2.17 -2.07
CA VAL A 29 -1.64 -2.68 -3.14
C VAL A 29 -1.68 -1.68 -4.29
N GLU A 30 -1.27 -2.14 -5.47
CA GLU A 30 -1.22 -1.32 -6.69
C GLU A 30 -1.60 -2.18 -7.89
N GLN A 31 -2.41 -1.66 -8.82
CA GLN A 31 -2.84 -2.43 -9.99
C GLN A 31 -1.84 -2.39 -11.15
N GLN A 32 -1.08 -1.31 -11.26
CA GLN A 32 -0.17 -1.07 -12.37
C GLN A 32 1.12 -1.87 -12.16
N LEU A 33 1.32 -2.92 -12.96
CA LEU A 33 2.46 -3.82 -12.87
C LEU A 33 3.81 -3.06 -12.91
N ALA A 34 3.92 -2.00 -13.72
CA ALA A 34 5.12 -1.18 -13.79
C ALA A 34 5.41 -0.47 -12.46
N ALA A 35 4.39 0.10 -11.81
CA ALA A 35 4.52 0.74 -10.51
C ALA A 35 4.90 -0.28 -9.43
N VAL A 36 4.25 -1.46 -9.40
CA VAL A 36 4.59 -2.54 -8.46
C VAL A 36 6.04 -2.99 -8.62
N LYS A 37 6.55 -3.10 -9.86
CA LYS A 37 7.96 -3.46 -10.11
C LYS A 37 8.92 -2.43 -9.52
N SER A 38 8.68 -1.15 -9.79
CA SER A 38 9.48 -0.05 -9.23
C SER A 38 9.41 -0.02 -7.70
N LEU A 39 8.21 -0.19 -7.13
CA LEU A 39 8.01 -0.25 -5.69
C LEU A 39 8.78 -1.40 -5.05
N ARG A 40 8.71 -2.61 -5.62
CA ARG A 40 9.48 -3.76 -5.11
C ARG A 40 10.99 -3.50 -5.17
N ALA A 41 11.48 -2.87 -6.24
CA ALA A 41 12.89 -2.50 -6.34
C ALA A 41 13.29 -1.49 -5.25
N ASN A 42 12.46 -0.48 -4.99
CA ASN A 42 12.69 0.48 -3.92
C ASN A 42 12.71 -0.18 -2.54
N LEU A 43 11.74 -1.05 -2.24
CA LEU A 43 11.68 -1.78 -0.97
C LEU A 43 12.92 -2.67 -0.75
N LEU A 44 13.43 -3.29 -1.81
CA LEU A 44 14.68 -4.06 -1.75
C LEU A 44 15.89 -3.16 -1.46
N GLN A 45 16.01 -2.02 -2.15
CA GLN A 45 17.11 -1.06 -1.93
C GLN A 45 17.10 -0.49 -0.52
N LEU A 46 15.92 -0.27 0.05
CA LEU A 46 15.73 0.21 1.43
C LEU A 46 15.88 -0.89 2.48
N ALA A 47 16.10 -2.15 2.08
CA ALA A 47 16.11 -3.32 2.96
C ALA A 47 14.86 -3.40 3.87
N ALA A 48 13.70 -3.00 3.34
CA ALA A 48 12.42 -3.02 4.05
C ALA A 48 11.90 -4.45 4.19
N ARG A 49 12.29 -5.14 5.26
CA ARG A 49 11.97 -6.56 5.48
C ARG A 49 10.50 -6.79 5.83
N ASP A 50 9.89 -5.84 6.52
CA ASP A 50 8.49 -5.92 6.96
C ASP A 50 7.55 -5.24 5.95
N ALA A 51 7.82 -5.40 4.66
CA ALA A 51 7.06 -4.80 3.57
C ALA A 51 6.75 -5.82 2.47
N ARG A 52 5.53 -5.78 1.92
CA ARG A 52 5.17 -6.55 0.72
C ARG A 52 4.31 -5.73 -0.23
N ALA A 53 4.57 -5.87 -1.53
CA ALA A 53 3.80 -5.22 -2.58
C ALA A 53 3.04 -6.24 -3.43
N GLU A 54 1.73 -6.04 -3.55
CA GLU A 54 0.80 -6.92 -4.24
C GLU A 54 0.25 -6.22 -5.49
N CYS A 55 0.30 -6.93 -6.62
CA CYS A 55 -0.23 -6.43 -7.89
C CYS A 55 -1.71 -6.82 -8.00
N ALA A 56 -2.61 -5.93 -7.61
CA ALA A 56 -4.05 -6.20 -7.58
C ALA A 56 -4.87 -4.92 -7.69
N GLU A 57 -6.11 -5.05 -8.13
CA GLU A 57 -7.11 -3.98 -8.00
C GLU A 57 -7.54 -3.89 -6.52
N ALA A 58 -7.56 -2.67 -5.97
CA ALA A 58 -7.69 -2.44 -4.54
C ALA A 58 -9.01 -2.97 -3.95
N LEU A 59 -10.15 -2.76 -4.62
CA LEU A 59 -11.44 -3.21 -4.12
C LEU A 59 -11.58 -4.74 -4.20
N ALA A 60 -11.04 -5.37 -5.25
CA ALA A 60 -10.96 -6.81 -5.38
C ALA A 60 -10.07 -7.43 -4.29
N TRP A 61 -8.96 -6.76 -3.96
CA TRP A 61 -8.06 -7.17 -2.89
C TRP A 61 -8.74 -7.10 -1.51
N LEU A 62 -9.45 -6.01 -1.22
CA LEU A 62 -10.18 -5.80 0.04
C LEU A 62 -11.28 -6.83 0.31
N ARG A 63 -11.83 -7.46 -0.74
CA ARG A 63 -12.87 -8.50 -0.60
C ARG A 63 -12.31 -9.83 -0.08
N GLN A 64 -11.00 -10.00 -0.01
CA GLN A 64 -10.36 -11.24 0.43
C GLN A 64 -10.26 -11.30 1.95
N PRO A 65 -10.27 -12.50 2.56
CA PRO A 65 -9.98 -12.65 3.98
C PRO A 65 -8.57 -12.12 4.28
N SER A 66 -8.46 -11.23 5.27
CA SER A 66 -7.19 -10.66 5.69
C SER A 66 -7.11 -10.51 7.21
N THR A 67 -5.90 -10.29 7.71
CA THR A 67 -5.70 -9.87 9.10
C THR A 67 -5.97 -8.38 9.25
N PRO A 68 -6.62 -7.91 10.33
CA PRO A 68 -6.92 -6.49 10.51
C PRO A 68 -5.69 -5.58 10.44
N PHE A 69 -5.82 -4.45 9.75
CA PHE A 69 -4.84 -3.38 9.75
C PHE A 69 -5.23 -2.31 10.78
N GLU A 70 -4.23 -1.65 11.35
CA GLU A 70 -4.43 -0.58 12.35
C GLU A 70 -4.47 0.80 11.69
N ILE A 71 -3.75 0.96 10.58
CA ILE A 71 -3.73 2.18 9.77
C ILE A 71 -3.95 1.80 8.32
N VAL A 72 -4.87 2.51 7.66
CA VAL A 72 -5.08 2.38 6.21
C VAL A 72 -4.79 3.74 5.57
N LEU A 73 -3.82 3.75 4.66
CA LEU A 73 -3.44 4.88 3.83
C LEU A 73 -4.20 4.73 2.49
N LEU A 74 -4.90 5.79 2.09
CA LEU A 74 -5.68 5.81 0.86
C LEU A 74 -5.31 7.06 0.05
N ASP A 75 -4.89 6.86 -1.20
CA ASP A 75 -4.75 7.92 -2.20
C ASP A 75 -5.32 7.46 -3.56
N PRO A 76 -6.65 7.22 -3.65
CA PRO A 76 -7.26 6.75 -4.89
C PRO A 76 -7.20 7.79 -6.01
N PRO A 77 -7.18 7.36 -7.28
CA PRO A 77 -7.20 8.28 -8.41
C PRO A 77 -8.46 9.15 -8.40
N PHE A 78 -8.29 10.45 -8.63
CA PHE A 78 -9.39 11.42 -8.73
C PHE A 78 -10.39 11.04 -9.84
N GLY A 79 -11.67 11.30 -9.60
CA GLY A 79 -12.72 11.15 -10.63
C GLY A 79 -13.26 9.73 -10.82
N HIS A 80 -12.84 8.76 -10.00
CA HIS A 80 -13.31 7.37 -10.08
C HIS A 80 -14.47 7.02 -9.13
N ASN A 81 -15.06 8.01 -8.45
CA ASN A 81 -16.14 7.84 -7.46
C ASN A 81 -15.85 6.77 -6.39
N LEU A 82 -14.58 6.67 -5.98
CA LEU A 82 -14.10 5.72 -4.97
C LEU A 82 -14.25 6.26 -3.54
N LEU A 83 -14.41 7.57 -3.40
CA LEU A 83 -14.60 8.28 -2.14
C LEU A 83 -15.83 9.18 -2.29
N GLU A 84 -16.68 9.17 -1.27
CA GLU A 84 -17.70 10.20 -1.13
C GLU A 84 -17.03 11.52 -0.70
N PRO A 85 -17.58 12.68 -1.09
CA PRO A 85 -17.15 13.96 -0.55
C PRO A 85 -17.24 13.95 0.98
N ALA A 86 -16.23 14.54 1.63
CA ALA A 86 -16.19 14.69 3.08
C ALA A 86 -17.29 15.62 3.62
#